data_AF-A0A1X7U695-F1
#
_entry.id   AF-A0A1X7U695-F1
#
_cell.length_a   1.000
_cell.length_b   1.000
_cell.length_c   1.000
_cell.angle_alpha   90.00
_cell.angle_beta   90.00
_cell.angle_gamma   90.00
#
_symmetry.space_group_name_H-M   'P 1'
#
loop_
_entity.id
_entity.type
_entity.pdbx_description
1 polymer ?
#
loop_
_entity_poly.entity_id
_entity_poly.type
_entity_poly.pdbx_seq_one_letter_code
_entity_poly.pdbx_strand_id
1 'polypeptide(L)'
;GSLPEQALHILNHFGCSTITPRNFFRHQDSYLLPAIFRVWDHYQQAFISQFSSENTALVLGGDGRADSPGHCAKYGSYTLIELNQNIVLDIQLVQKKLLALAKQKDCEVIGDWTKSIINHLYWCAMSSPSNLSSSPDLIRDKWVSVVNHMHNKYCHTGTFKKCA
;
A
#
# COMPACT_ATOMS: atom_id res chain seq x y z
N GLY A 1 -4.03 16.67 12.75
CA GLY A 1 -2.84 17.52 12.55
C GLY A 1 -3.21 18.69 11.68
N SER A 2 -2.73 19.90 11.98
CA SER A 2 -2.95 21.07 11.14
C SER A 2 -2.32 20.87 9.76
N LEU A 3 -3.00 21.33 8.70
CA LEU A 3 -2.47 21.26 7.35
C LEU A 3 -1.23 22.17 7.26
N PRO A 4 -0.13 21.75 6.59
CA PRO A 4 1.08 22.58 6.44
C PRO A 4 0.78 23.98 5.90
N GLU A 5 -0.23 24.09 5.03
CA GLU A 5 -0.75 25.36 4.53
C GLU A 5 -1.29 26.26 5.64
N GLN A 6 -2.06 25.72 6.59
CA GLN A 6 -2.59 26.48 7.73
C GLN A 6 -1.45 27.00 8.62
N ALA A 7 -0.42 26.18 8.85
CA ALA A 7 0.74 26.60 9.63
C ALA A 7 1.56 27.71 8.93
N LEU A 8 1.78 27.58 7.61
CA LEU A 8 2.44 28.61 6.81
C LEU A 8 1.62 29.91 6.75
N HIS A 9 0.30 29.82 6.65
CA HIS A 9 -0.61 30.97 6.71
C HIS A 9 -0.52 31.71 8.05
N ILE A 10 -0.49 30.98 9.17
CA ILE A 10 -0.35 31.56 10.51
C ILE A 10 1.00 32.28 10.67
N LEU A 11 2.09 31.63 10.27
CA LEU A 11 3.44 32.22 10.37
C LEU A 11 3.62 33.45 9.49
N ASN A 12 3.00 33.47 8.30
CA ASN A 12 2.96 34.66 7.46
C ASN A 12 2.17 35.80 8.14
N HIS A 13 1.09 35.47 8.84
CA HIS A 13 0.29 36.45 9.58
C HIS A 13 1.06 37.08 10.76
N PHE A 14 1.99 36.32 11.35
CA PHE A 14 2.93 36.79 12.38
C PHE A 14 4.14 37.55 11.82
N GLY A 15 4.22 37.74 10.49
CA GLY A 15 5.33 38.46 9.85
C GLY A 15 6.64 37.67 9.78
N CYS A 16 6.63 36.37 10.06
CA CYS A 16 7.79 35.52 9.86
C CYS A 16 8.02 35.27 8.36
N SER A 17 9.26 35.45 7.89
CA SER A 17 9.64 35.00 6.55
C SER A 17 9.44 33.49 6.43
N THR A 18 8.48 33.09 5.61
CA THR A 18 8.14 31.67 5.40
C THR A 18 8.32 31.27 3.95
N ILE A 19 8.67 30.00 3.74
CA ILE A 19 8.68 29.40 2.41
C ILE A 19 7.25 29.26 1.90
N THR A 20 7.03 29.55 0.61
CA THR A 20 5.70 29.37 0.01
C THR A 20 5.28 27.90 0.05
N PRO A 21 3.99 27.57 0.12
CA PRO A 21 3.52 26.18 0.10
C PRO A 21 4.08 25.38 -1.09
N ARG A 22 4.15 26.00 -2.27
CA ARG A 22 4.77 25.40 -3.46
C ARG A 22 6.23 25.02 -3.24
N ASN A 23 7.03 25.91 -2.63
CA ASN A 23 8.43 25.62 -2.32
C ASN A 23 8.57 24.59 -1.19
N PHE A 24 7.67 24.60 -0.20
CA PHE A 24 7.61 23.58 0.85
C PHE A 24 7.40 22.19 0.26
N PHE A 25 6.37 22.00 -0.57
CA PHE A 25 6.10 20.70 -1.20
C PHE A 25 7.24 20.27 -2.13
N ARG A 26 7.87 21.21 -2.85
CA ARG A 26 9.05 20.92 -3.68
C ARG A 26 10.24 20.46 -2.85
N HIS A 27 10.53 21.11 -1.72
CA HIS A 27 11.60 20.68 -0.82
C HIS A 27 11.30 19.32 -0.20
N GLN A 28 10.05 19.08 0.18
CA GLN A 28 9.61 17.80 0.67
C GLN A 28 9.85 16.70 -0.37
N ASP A 29 9.45 16.92 -1.61
CA ASP A 29 9.59 15.93 -2.70
C ASP A 29 11.05 15.72 -3.13
N SER A 30 11.86 16.78 -3.18
CA SER A 30 13.25 16.70 -3.65
C SER A 30 14.24 16.21 -2.59
N TYR A 31 13.97 16.42 -1.30
CA TYR A 31 14.95 16.15 -0.23
C TYR A 31 14.39 15.29 0.90
N LEU A 32 13.23 15.65 1.45
CA LEU A 32 12.70 14.99 2.64
C LEU A 32 12.23 13.56 2.33
N LEU A 33 11.40 13.39 1.30
CA LEU A 33 10.86 12.09 0.92
C LEU A 33 11.97 11.14 0.46
N PRO A 34 12.92 11.52 -0.41
CA PRO A 34 14.03 10.65 -0.78
C PRO A 34 14.90 10.24 0.41
N ALA A 35 15.13 11.13 1.39
CA ALA A 35 15.89 10.79 2.59
C ALA A 35 15.14 9.76 3.46
N ILE A 36 13.84 9.97 3.68
CA ILE A 36 12.98 9.02 4.42
C ILE A 36 12.96 7.67 3.71
N PHE A 37 12.76 7.66 2.38
CA PHE A 37 12.72 6.42 1.61
C PHE A 37 14.04 5.67 1.65
N ARG A 38 15.18 6.35 1.60
CA ARG A 38 16.51 5.71 1.73
C ARG A 38 16.69 5.05 3.09
N VAL A 39 16.31 5.74 4.16
CA VAL A 39 16.40 5.20 5.52
C VAL A 39 15.48 3.98 5.66
N TRP A 40 14.24 4.10 5.19
CA TRP A 40 13.27 3.00 5.19
C TRP A 40 13.78 1.78 4.41
N ASP A 41 14.23 1.98 3.17
CA ASP A 41 14.76 0.92 2.30
C ASP A 41 15.96 0.22 2.92
N HIS A 42 16.87 0.98 3.53
CA HIS A 42 18.02 0.42 4.23
C HIS A 42 17.62 -0.49 5.39
N TYR A 43 16.72 -0.03 6.27
CA TYR A 43 16.23 -0.85 7.38
C TYR A 43 15.43 -2.07 6.88
N GLN A 44 14.57 -1.88 5.89
CA GLN A 44 13.76 -2.96 5.32
C GLN A 44 14.64 -4.09 4.74
N GLN A 45 15.69 -3.73 3.99
CA GLN A 45 16.65 -4.70 3.46
C GLN A 45 17.43 -5.41 4.57
N ALA A 46 17.84 -4.68 5.61
CA ALA A 46 18.53 -5.26 6.77
C ALA A 46 17.65 -6.31 7.46
N PHE A 47 16.38 -6.00 7.73
CA PHE A 47 15.44 -6.94 8.32
C PHE A 47 15.20 -8.16 7.43
N ILE A 48 14.98 -7.96 6.12
CA ILE A 48 14.80 -9.08 5.18
C ILE A 48 16.03 -9.99 5.18
N SER A 49 17.24 -9.42 5.17
CA SER A 49 18.49 -10.21 5.20
C SER A 49 18.64 -11.01 6.50
N GLN A 50 18.28 -10.41 7.64
CA GLN A 50 18.30 -11.05 8.94
C GLN A 50 17.31 -12.23 8.98
N PHE A 51 16.05 -12.00 8.65
CA PHE A 51 15.02 -13.04 8.65
C PHE A 51 15.33 -14.18 7.66
N SER A 52 15.93 -13.86 6.53
CA SER A 52 16.38 -14.87 5.56
C SER A 52 17.51 -15.74 6.13
N SER A 53 18.36 -15.20 7.00
CA SER A 53 19.48 -15.92 7.62
C SER A 53 19.07 -16.78 8.82
N GLU A 54 18.05 -16.36 9.57
CA GLU A 54 17.62 -17.04 10.80
C GLU A 54 16.82 -18.32 10.51
N ASN A 55 16.29 -18.50 9.30
CA ASN A 55 15.45 -19.64 8.87
C ASN A 55 14.37 -20.02 9.90
N THR A 56 13.91 -19.02 10.66
CA THR A 56 12.88 -19.14 11.68
C THR A 56 11.51 -18.92 11.04
N ALA A 57 10.51 -19.66 11.52
CA ALA A 57 9.14 -19.44 11.08
C ALA A 57 8.66 -18.07 11.55
N LEU A 58 8.34 -17.20 10.60
CA LEU A 58 7.79 -15.86 10.86
C LEU A 58 6.28 -15.92 11.13
N VAL A 59 5.81 -15.13 12.09
CA VAL A 59 4.39 -15.00 12.41
C VAL A 59 3.92 -13.62 11.92
N LEU A 60 3.52 -13.60 10.66
CA LEU A 60 3.12 -12.37 9.99
C LEU A 60 1.67 -11.99 10.33
N GLY A 61 1.48 -10.73 10.71
CA GLY A 61 0.19 -10.08 10.87
C GLY A 61 0.05 -8.92 9.89
N GLY A 62 -1.18 -8.63 9.48
CA GLY A 62 -1.48 -7.50 8.60
C GLY A 62 -2.65 -6.69 9.13
N ASP A 63 -2.54 -5.36 9.09
CA ASP A 63 -3.65 -4.46 9.37
C ASP A 63 -3.93 -3.59 8.15
N GLY A 64 -5.18 -3.59 7.69
CA GLY A 64 -5.67 -2.76 6.60
C GLY A 64 -6.42 -1.56 7.19
N ARG A 65 -5.80 -0.38 7.16
CA ARG A 65 -6.49 0.85 7.56
C ARG A 65 -7.21 1.44 6.36
N ALA A 66 -8.53 1.53 6.49
CA ALA A 66 -9.40 2.30 5.62
C ALA A 66 -10.21 3.24 6.52
N ASP A 67 -9.72 4.46 6.74
CA ASP A 67 -10.43 5.42 7.58
C ASP A 67 -11.80 5.80 6.97
N SER A 68 -12.79 5.96 7.85
CA SER A 68 -14.26 5.95 7.69
C SER A 68 -14.87 6.99 6.70
N PRO A 69 -16.20 6.94 6.40
CA PRO A 69 -16.81 7.67 5.30
C PRO A 69 -16.92 9.18 5.59
N GLY A 70 -15.98 9.92 5.03
CA GLY A 70 -15.96 11.37 4.92
C GLY A 70 -14.99 11.76 3.79
N HIS A 71 -14.95 13.04 3.39
CA HIS A 71 -14.16 13.56 2.25
C HIS A 71 -12.63 13.29 2.26
N CYS A 72 -12.10 12.49 3.21
CA CYS A 72 -10.70 12.13 3.34
C CYS A 72 -10.40 10.62 3.48
N ALA A 73 -11.32 9.71 3.12
CA ALA A 73 -10.99 8.29 2.94
C ALA A 73 -10.17 8.05 1.65
N LYS A 74 -8.96 8.61 1.58
CA LYS A 74 -8.15 8.63 0.34
C LYS A 74 -7.07 7.56 0.26
N TYR A 75 -6.77 6.85 1.35
CA TYR A 75 -5.60 5.98 1.40
C TYR A 75 -5.89 4.68 2.16
N GLY A 76 -6.35 3.65 1.46
CA GLY A 76 -6.24 2.28 1.95
C GLY A 76 -4.77 1.89 2.10
N SER A 77 -4.26 1.86 3.33
CA SER A 77 -2.90 1.43 3.65
C SER A 77 -2.93 0.04 4.27
N TYR A 78 -2.15 -0.88 3.71
CA TYR A 78 -1.93 -2.20 4.27
C TYR A 78 -0.56 -2.25 4.93
N THR A 79 -0.52 -2.53 6.23
CA THR A 79 0.73 -2.65 7.00
C THR A 79 0.96 -4.11 7.32
N LEU A 80 2.09 -4.66 6.89
CA LEU A 80 2.55 -6.01 7.24
C LEU A 80 3.54 -5.92 8.40
N ILE A 81 3.31 -6.69 9.45
CA ILE A 81 4.07 -6.68 10.70
C ILE A 81 4.50 -8.11 11.04
N GLU A 82 5.73 -8.29 11.49
CA GLU A 82 6.12 -9.51 12.19
C GLU A 82 5.70 -9.42 13.66
N LEU A 83 4.80 -10.30 14.09
CA LEU A 83 4.11 -10.17 15.38
C LEU A 83 5.02 -10.49 16.58
N ASN A 84 6.01 -11.37 16.41
CA ASN A 84 6.90 -11.74 17.52
C ASN A 84 7.84 -10.61 17.93
N GLN A 85 8.38 -9.88 16.95
CA GLN A 85 9.30 -8.78 17.17
C GLN A 85 8.62 -7.41 17.10
N ASN A 86 7.35 -7.37 16.71
CA ASN A 86 6.55 -6.17 16.49
C ASN A 86 7.22 -5.19 15.52
N ILE A 87 7.81 -5.73 14.44
CA ILE A 87 8.52 -4.96 13.41
C ILE A 87 7.62 -4.81 12.19
N VAL A 88 7.48 -3.59 11.68
CA VAL A 88 6.80 -3.34 10.41
C VAL A 88 7.71 -3.76 9.27
N LEU A 89 7.27 -4.74 8.49
CA LEU A 89 8.02 -5.28 7.36
C LEU A 89 7.71 -4.53 6.06
N ASP A 90 6.47 -4.10 5.88
CA ASP A 90 6.03 -3.44 4.65
C ASP A 90 4.78 -2.58 4.85
N ILE A 91 4.67 -1.50 4.08
CA ILE A 91 3.49 -0.62 4.05
C ILE A 91 3.11 -0.37 2.59
N GLN A 92 1.95 -0.88 2.17
CA GLN A 92 1.44 -0.71 0.81
C GLN A 92 0.28 0.29 0.74
N LEU A 93 0.47 1.34 -0.06
CA LEU A 93 -0.56 2.34 -0.39
C LEU A 93 -1.25 1.99 -1.71
N VAL A 94 -2.04 0.91 -1.71
CA VAL A 94 -2.64 0.32 -2.92
C VAL A 94 -3.53 1.33 -3.67
N GLN A 95 -4.39 2.05 -2.96
CA GLN A 95 -5.29 3.04 -3.55
C GLN A 95 -4.54 4.21 -4.22
N LYS A 96 -3.45 4.69 -3.61
CA LYS A 96 -2.66 5.81 -4.14
C LYS A 96 -1.98 5.42 -5.46
N LYS A 97 -1.48 4.19 -5.56
CA LYS A 97 -0.88 3.65 -6.79
C LYS A 97 -1.92 3.54 -7.91
N LEU A 98 -3.11 3.01 -7.60
CA LEU A 98 -4.22 2.92 -8.57
C LEU A 98 -4.70 4.28 -9.06
N LEU A 99 -4.84 5.26 -8.16
CA LEU A 99 -5.22 6.63 -8.53
C LEU A 99 -4.14 7.36 -9.32
N ALA A 100 -2.86 7.05 -9.11
CA ALA A 100 -1.77 7.59 -9.93
C ALA A 100 -1.81 7.02 -11.35
N LEU A 101 -2.07 5.71 -11.48
CA LEU A 101 -2.27 5.05 -12.77
C LEU A 101 -3.51 5.60 -13.50
N ALA A 102 -4.61 5.83 -12.79
CA ALA A 102 -5.83 6.40 -13.37
C ALA A 102 -5.66 7.80 -13.96
N LYS A 103 -4.60 8.54 -13.58
CA LYS A 103 -4.27 9.86 -14.14
C LYS A 103 -3.42 9.78 -15.41
N GLN A 104 -2.93 8.60 -15.78
CA GLN A 104 -2.25 8.41 -17.05
C GLN A 104 -3.26 8.39 -18.20
N LYS A 105 -2.83 8.84 -19.38
CA LYS A 105 -3.67 8.82 -20.58
C LYS A 105 -4.13 7.38 -20.87
N ASP A 106 -5.40 7.23 -21.26
CA ASP A 106 -6.05 5.95 -21.57
C ASP A 106 -6.22 4.98 -20.38
N CYS A 107 -5.97 5.43 -19.13
CA CYS A 107 -6.08 4.62 -17.92
C CYS A 107 -7.22 5.06 -16.97
N GLU A 108 -8.08 5.98 -17.40
CA GLU A 108 -9.15 6.60 -16.58
C GLU A 108 -10.10 5.56 -15.96
N VAL A 109 -10.37 4.48 -16.70
CA VAL A 109 -11.18 3.35 -16.25
C VAL A 109 -10.63 2.71 -14.97
N ILE A 110 -9.32 2.75 -14.72
CA ILE A 110 -8.72 2.23 -13.48
C ILE A 110 -9.25 3.01 -12.26
N GLY A 111 -9.54 4.31 -12.42
CA GLY A 111 -10.14 5.15 -11.39
C GLY A 111 -11.52 4.63 -10.97
N ASP A 112 -12.39 4.37 -11.94
CA ASP A 112 -13.75 3.87 -11.71
C ASP A 112 -13.73 2.50 -11.02
N TRP A 113 -12.78 1.65 -11.40
CA TRP A 113 -12.66 0.29 -10.88
C TRP A 113 -11.83 0.21 -9.58
N THR A 114 -11.21 1.31 -9.12
CA THR A 114 -10.31 1.32 -7.96
C THR A 114 -10.94 0.68 -6.72
N LYS A 115 -12.20 1.01 -6.42
CA LYS A 115 -12.91 0.43 -5.26
C LYS A 115 -13.16 -1.06 -5.43
N SER A 116 -13.51 -1.51 -6.63
CA SER A 116 -13.74 -2.92 -6.95
C SER A 116 -12.45 -3.74 -6.85
N ILE A 117 -11.36 -3.20 -7.38
CA ILE A 117 -10.00 -3.78 -7.31
C ILE A 117 -9.58 -3.96 -5.84
N ILE A 118 -9.74 -2.94 -5.01
CA ILE A 118 -9.38 -3.00 -3.58
C ILE A 118 -10.27 -4.00 -2.83
N ASN A 119 -11.57 -4.00 -3.06
CA ASN A 119 -12.48 -4.95 -2.41
C ASN A 119 -12.15 -6.39 -2.79
N HIS A 120 -11.83 -6.66 -4.06
CA HIS A 120 -11.44 -8.00 -4.50
C HIS A 120 -10.11 -8.45 -3.90
N LEU A 121 -9.13 -7.55 -3.76
CA LEU A 121 -7.86 -7.81 -3.07
C LEU A 121 -8.11 -8.24 -1.62
N TYR A 122 -8.92 -7.49 -0.88
CA TYR A 122 -9.27 -7.85 0.51
C TYR A 122 -10.07 -9.15 0.59
N TRP A 123 -10.98 -9.41 -0.34
CA TRP A 123 -11.69 -10.68 -0.41
C TRP A 123 -10.73 -11.86 -0.63
N CYS A 124 -9.72 -11.71 -1.50
CA CYS A 124 -8.69 -12.73 -1.71
C CYS A 124 -7.93 -13.03 -0.41
N ALA A 125 -7.56 -12.00 0.35
CA ALA A 125 -6.90 -12.14 1.64
C ALA A 125 -7.79 -12.79 2.71
N MET A 126 -8.99 -12.25 2.94
CA MET A 126 -9.93 -12.69 3.99
C MET A 126 -10.47 -14.11 3.76
N SER A 127 -10.65 -14.51 2.50
CA SER A 127 -11.12 -15.86 2.16
C SER A 127 -10.01 -16.90 2.17
N SER A 128 -8.76 -16.52 2.44
CA SER A 128 -7.59 -17.39 2.45
C SER A 128 -7.22 -17.75 3.90
N PRO A 129 -7.06 -19.04 4.24
CA PRO A 129 -6.69 -19.45 5.59
C PRO A 129 -5.31 -18.88 5.96
N SER A 130 -5.22 -18.10 7.05
CA SER A 130 -3.96 -17.48 7.52
C SER A 130 -2.97 -18.46 8.14
N ASN A 131 -3.42 -19.68 8.45
CA ASN A 131 -2.62 -20.74 9.09
C ASN A 131 -1.88 -21.66 8.11
N LEU A 132 -1.98 -21.40 6.80
CA LEU A 132 -1.28 -22.19 5.78
C LEU A 132 -0.06 -21.42 5.26
N SER A 133 1.08 -22.11 5.17
CA SER A 133 2.30 -21.58 4.53
C SER A 133 2.11 -21.26 3.03
N SER A 134 1.09 -21.84 2.39
CA SER A 134 0.67 -21.54 1.01
C SER A 134 -0.35 -20.40 0.88
N SER A 135 -0.68 -19.71 1.97
CA SER A 135 -1.65 -18.61 1.97
C SER A 135 -1.27 -17.45 1.03
N PRO A 136 0.00 -17.03 0.88
CA PRO A 136 0.35 -15.96 -0.06
C PRO A 136 0.14 -16.38 -1.51
N ASP A 137 0.52 -17.61 -1.86
CA ASP A 137 0.31 -18.17 -3.20
C ASP A 137 -1.18 -18.34 -3.50
N LEU A 138 -1.99 -18.74 -2.52
CA LEU A 138 -3.44 -18.87 -2.68
C LEU A 138 -4.13 -17.50 -2.92
N ILE A 139 -3.70 -16.46 -2.19
CA ILE A 139 -4.19 -15.09 -2.39
C ILE A 139 -3.84 -14.61 -3.80
N ARG A 140 -2.59 -14.83 -4.24
CA ARG A 140 -2.13 -14.52 -5.60
C ARG A 140 -2.95 -15.27 -6.65
N ASP A 141 -3.18 -16.57 -6.46
CA ASP A 141 -3.86 -17.40 -7.43
C ASP A 141 -5.37 -17.06 -7.52
N LYS A 142 -6.01 -16.67 -6.41
CA LYS A 142 -7.38 -16.11 -6.43
C LYS A 142 -7.47 -14.79 -7.21
N TRP A 143 -6.52 -13.89 -6.99
CA TRP A 143 -6.43 -12.63 -7.74
C TRP A 143 -6.25 -12.86 -9.24
N VAL A 144 -5.27 -13.69 -9.60
CA VAL A 144 -4.97 -14.05 -11.00
C VAL A 144 -6.16 -14.75 -11.65
N SER A 145 -6.94 -15.52 -10.89
CA SER A 145 -8.11 -16.22 -11.40
C SER A 145 -9.19 -15.28 -11.96
N VAL A 146 -9.50 -14.18 -11.27
CA VAL A 146 -10.45 -13.16 -11.77
C VAL A 146 -9.89 -12.44 -12.99
N VAL A 147 -8.61 -12.09 -12.98
CA VAL A 147 -7.97 -11.46 -14.14
C VAL A 147 -8.02 -12.40 -15.35
N ASN A 148 -7.75 -13.69 -15.15
CA ASN A 148 -7.85 -14.71 -16.20
C ASN A 148 -9.29 -14.84 -16.71
N HIS A 149 -10.29 -14.86 -15.82
CA HIS A 149 -11.70 -14.87 -16.19
C HIS A 149 -12.10 -13.66 -17.04
N MET A 150 -11.67 -12.45 -16.67
CA MET A 150 -11.89 -11.23 -17.45
C MET A 150 -11.25 -11.28 -18.85
N HIS A 151 -10.13 -12.00 -18.98
CA HIS A 151 -9.47 -12.24 -20.27
C HIS A 151 -9.94 -13.52 -20.97
N ASN A 152 -11.03 -14.14 -20.52
CA ASN A 152 -11.58 -15.38 -21.06
C ASN A 152 -10.56 -16.55 -21.08
N LYS A 153 -9.64 -16.56 -20.11
CA LYS A 153 -8.64 -17.60 -19.88
C LYS A 153 -9.08 -18.48 -18.71
N TYR A 154 -9.21 -19.78 -18.95
CA TYR A 154 -9.69 -20.75 -17.95
C TYR A 154 -8.63 -21.77 -17.51
N CYS A 155 -7.36 -21.55 -17.88
CA CYS A 155 -6.25 -22.39 -17.44
C CYS A 155 -5.65 -21.84 -16.14
N HIS A 156 -5.91 -22.51 -15.02
CA HIS A 156 -5.37 -22.15 -13.71
C HIS A 156 -4.25 -23.11 -13.32
N THR A 157 -3.01 -22.63 -13.30
CA THR A 157 -1.81 -23.43 -12.97
C THR A 157 -1.43 -23.38 -11.47
N GLY A 158 -2.34 -22.90 -10.62
CA GLY A 158 -2.09 -22.60 -9.20
C GLY A 158 -2.85 -23.47 -8.19
N THR A 159 -2.72 -23.17 -6.90
CA THR A 159 -3.45 -23.83 -5.80
C THR A 159 -4.96 -23.54 -5.85
N PHE A 160 -5.37 -22.42 -6.46
CA PHE A 160 -6.77 -22.09 -6.73
C PHE A 160 -7.16 -22.51 -8.16
N LYS A 161 -7.85 -23.65 -8.30
CA LYS A 161 -8.18 -24.29 -9.60
C LYS A 161 -9.53 -23.88 -10.22
N LYS A 162 -10.13 -22.79 -9.79
CA LYS A 162 -11.46 -22.34 -10.24
C LYS A 162 -11.49 -20.83 -10.45
N CYS A 163 -12.37 -20.36 -11.34
CA CYS A 163 -12.71 -18.94 -11.44
C CYS A 163 -13.39 -18.49 -10.15
N ALA A 164 -12.98 -17.34 -9.61
CA ALA A 164 -13.69 -16.67 -8.52
C ALA A 164 -14.81 -15.78 -9.08
#